data_AF-H0DZU2-F1
#
_entry.id   AF-H0DZU2-F1
#
_cell.length_a   1.000
_cell.length_b   1.000
_cell.length_c   1.000
_cell.angle_alpha   90.00
_cell.angle_beta   90.00
_cell.angle_gamma   90.00
#
_symmetry.space_group_name_H-M   'P 1'
#
loop_
_entity.id
_entity.type
_entity.pdbx_description
1 polymer ?
#
loop_
_entity_poly.entity_id
_entity_poly.type
_entity_poly.pdbx_seq_one_letter_code
_entity_poly.pdbx_strand_id
1 'polypeptide(L)'
;MLSFPSSIGHTMIRRGVVPIALVLLAVVASRADAAAVFFPGPVAPPTQVAREMTLQQAAQAGVVQLSAKGGYNGDAVKVEVKANKRVKKVPVVLTVRVEWHVPEPPPGTDPSVRELTYKLIREKMAATEADFNGKGYKTRTGDPFRLRIDYRFRLATEPPAVGYHQAELLNPRNIRPPLANPDGFRASAGRGVPNGYGDVKEVTFGSNDFQPSGITHEFLHLSGIADQYEDTYTVGGKTYGLPVQDPTEAQLTAFRKSFTPPLKSGGKLGVRNLKTAGKCDIMGKDTDEPCHRVRQADIDWLAGQAGVQVTALPGDVLLNKDEGGQDMGVGFTSIVFATPGSTTTADGLTVYCLDHDKTFPLGIGETFDVAPASGAVPGYESVAKLLALSGELTTGLDEVPNGMQTAIWNVTDGAPLATGGYEDEARALLARAGVAEDGNPGGVPDLADANGSSPTTVAVGVDGAVLPQAESEPITAAPSPIRVTRTVLYPSRVRARRRARAQLLVVAAGGVRSMKLGLERKRGRRWKAVRSLGTKRFDGAAGSQAANLSLGRLSRGHYRIAARLTTATGATATTRAALDVR
;
A
#
# COMPACT_ATOMS: atom_id res chain seq x y z
N MET A 1 27.41 -24.44 64.06
CA MET A 1 27.71 -25.87 63.84
C MET A 1 26.48 -26.52 63.23
N LEU A 2 26.71 -27.35 62.22
CA LEU A 2 25.76 -27.96 61.29
C LEU A 2 24.66 -28.78 61.97
N SER A 3 23.46 -28.80 61.38
CA SER A 3 22.64 -30.01 61.17
C SER A 3 21.43 -29.70 60.29
N PHE A 4 21.25 -30.52 59.24
CA PHE A 4 20.10 -30.54 58.32
C PHE A 4 18.80 -30.98 59.01
N PRO A 5 17.64 -30.71 58.39
CA PRO A 5 16.87 -31.87 57.92
C PRO A 5 16.23 -31.72 56.54
N SER A 6 16.21 -32.86 55.87
CA SER A 6 15.49 -33.22 54.66
C SER A 6 13.99 -33.33 54.96
N SER A 7 13.14 -32.72 54.13
CA SER A 7 11.88 -33.37 53.70
C SER A 7 11.40 -32.77 52.38
N ILE A 8 11.17 -33.66 51.43
CA ILE A 8 10.72 -33.40 50.06
C ILE A 8 9.20 -33.37 50.09
N GLY A 9 8.61 -32.20 49.82
CA GLY A 9 7.19 -32.05 49.53
C GLY A 9 6.96 -32.00 48.02
N HIS A 10 6.37 -33.06 47.47
CA HIS A 10 5.97 -33.14 46.07
C HIS A 10 4.79 -32.21 45.77
N THR A 11 5.04 -31.13 45.02
CA THR A 11 3.98 -30.32 44.42
C THR A 11 3.57 -30.96 43.08
N MET A 12 2.35 -31.49 43.04
CA MET A 12 1.67 -31.94 41.82
C MET A 12 1.51 -30.77 40.83
N ILE A 13 2.27 -30.80 39.74
CA ILE A 13 2.02 -29.95 38.56
C ILE A 13 0.97 -30.64 37.70
N ARG A 14 -0.26 -30.15 37.75
CA ARG A 14 -1.31 -30.46 36.77
C ARG A 14 -0.85 -29.95 35.40
N ARG A 15 -0.54 -30.88 34.49
CA ARG A 15 -0.33 -30.59 33.07
C ARG A 15 -1.67 -30.20 32.45
N GLY A 16 -1.92 -28.90 32.37
CA GLY A 16 -2.94 -28.34 31.49
C GLY A 16 -2.44 -28.42 30.05
N VAL A 17 -3.22 -29.11 29.21
CA VAL A 17 -3.06 -29.14 27.76
C VAL A 17 -3.25 -27.72 27.24
N VAL A 18 -2.17 -27.11 26.74
CA VAL A 18 -2.22 -25.82 26.04
C VAL A 18 -2.62 -26.12 24.58
N PRO A 19 -3.67 -25.47 24.04
CA PRO A 19 -4.07 -25.69 22.66
C PRO A 19 -2.99 -25.15 21.72
N ILE A 20 -2.69 -25.96 20.70
CA ILE A 20 -1.74 -25.74 19.63
C ILE A 20 -1.93 -24.33 19.05
N ALA A 21 -0.92 -23.49 19.25
CA ALA A 21 -0.85 -22.18 18.63
C ALA A 21 -0.70 -22.36 17.12
N LEU A 22 -1.61 -21.75 16.38
CA LEU A 22 -1.58 -21.56 14.94
C LEU A 22 -0.25 -20.88 14.56
N VAL A 23 0.73 -21.65 14.11
CA VAL A 23 1.96 -21.12 13.52
C VAL A 23 1.59 -20.62 12.13
N LEU A 24 1.31 -19.33 12.01
CA LEU A 24 1.36 -18.63 10.73
C LEU A 24 2.81 -18.74 10.21
N LEU A 25 3.04 -19.65 9.28
CA LEU A 25 4.25 -19.65 8.45
C LEU A 25 4.30 -18.33 7.68
N ALA A 26 5.09 -17.38 8.18
CA ALA A 26 5.59 -16.29 7.36
C ALA A 26 6.75 -16.84 6.53
N VAL A 27 6.42 -17.45 5.39
CA VAL A 27 7.42 -17.76 4.35
C VAL A 27 7.84 -16.43 3.75
N VAL A 28 8.92 -15.84 4.27
CA VAL A 28 9.68 -14.80 3.57
C VAL A 28 10.56 -15.52 2.56
N ALA A 29 9.95 -16.02 1.49
CA ALA A 29 10.71 -16.43 0.32
C ALA A 29 11.20 -15.14 -0.37
N SER A 30 12.51 -15.05 -0.57
CA SER A 30 13.10 -14.18 -1.58
C SER A 30 12.48 -14.57 -2.93
N ARG A 31 11.44 -13.87 -3.36
CA ARG A 31 10.88 -14.04 -4.70
C ARG A 31 11.93 -13.52 -5.67
N ALA A 32 12.56 -14.43 -6.42
CA ALA A 32 12.96 -14.07 -7.77
C ALA A 32 11.70 -13.51 -8.45
N ASP A 33 11.85 -12.42 -9.20
CA ASP A 33 10.75 -11.75 -9.91
C ASP A 33 10.13 -12.70 -10.94
N ALA A 34 9.29 -13.63 -10.48
CA ALA A 34 8.44 -14.40 -11.37
C ALA A 34 7.56 -13.40 -12.10
N ALA A 35 7.50 -13.51 -13.42
CA ALA A 35 6.66 -12.65 -14.23
C ALA A 35 5.23 -12.71 -13.69
N ALA A 36 4.58 -11.56 -13.58
CA ALA A 36 3.22 -11.44 -13.12
C ALA A 36 2.51 -10.38 -13.94
N VAL A 37 1.26 -10.63 -14.30
CA VAL A 37 0.41 -9.63 -14.94
C VAL A 37 -0.43 -8.91 -13.89
N PHE A 38 -0.50 -7.59 -14.00
CA PHE A 38 -1.31 -6.74 -13.14
C PHE A 38 -2.56 -6.26 -13.89
N PHE A 39 -3.66 -6.05 -13.17
CA PHE A 39 -4.90 -5.48 -13.70
C PHE A 39 -5.42 -4.37 -12.76
N PRO A 40 -6.03 -3.29 -13.30
CA PRO A 40 -6.49 -3.10 -14.68
C PRO A 40 -5.45 -2.54 -15.66
N GLY A 41 -4.25 -2.18 -15.19
CA GLY A 41 -3.16 -1.68 -16.04
C GLY A 41 -1.99 -2.66 -16.08
N PRO A 42 -1.06 -2.56 -17.04
CA PRO A 42 0.01 -3.54 -17.22
C PRO A 42 1.02 -3.59 -16.06
N VAL A 43 1.03 -2.58 -15.19
CA VAL A 43 1.91 -2.48 -14.03
C VAL A 43 1.16 -1.94 -12.82
N ALA A 44 1.62 -2.36 -11.64
CA ALA A 44 1.09 -1.86 -10.38
C ALA A 44 1.49 -0.38 -10.16
N PRO A 45 0.67 0.41 -9.44
CA PRO A 45 1.00 1.81 -9.19
C PRO A 45 2.19 1.95 -8.22
N PRO A 46 2.95 3.06 -8.28
CA PRO A 46 4.11 3.32 -7.41
C PRO A 46 3.81 3.27 -5.91
N THR A 47 2.62 3.68 -5.51
CA THR A 47 2.12 3.50 -4.15
C THR A 47 0.73 2.91 -4.19
N GLN A 48 0.50 1.87 -3.38
CA GLN A 48 -0.74 1.14 -3.32
C GLN A 48 -1.13 0.86 -1.88
N VAL A 49 -2.40 1.03 -1.54
CA VAL A 49 -2.95 0.53 -0.26
C VAL A 49 -4.04 -0.47 -0.58
N ALA A 50 -3.87 -1.71 -0.13
CA ALA A 50 -4.77 -2.80 -0.48
C ALA A 50 -4.97 -3.78 0.69
N ARG A 51 -6.13 -4.43 0.70
CA ARG A 51 -6.33 -5.70 1.38
C ARG A 51 -5.92 -6.79 0.43
N GLU A 52 -4.80 -7.44 0.71
CA GLU A 52 -4.26 -8.48 -0.15
C GLU A 52 -4.80 -9.84 0.27
N MET A 53 -5.27 -10.59 -0.72
CA MET A 53 -5.90 -11.89 -0.55
C MET A 53 -5.37 -12.87 -1.60
N THR A 54 -5.29 -14.14 -1.24
CA THR A 54 -5.23 -15.23 -2.23
C THR A 54 -6.58 -15.37 -2.94
N LEU A 55 -6.60 -16.09 -4.05
CA LEU A 55 -7.84 -16.36 -4.77
C LEU A 55 -8.90 -17.05 -3.89
N GLN A 56 -8.49 -18.05 -3.09
CA GLN A 56 -9.37 -18.74 -2.16
C GLN A 56 -9.90 -17.81 -1.05
N GLN A 57 -9.06 -16.95 -0.49
CA GLN A 57 -9.50 -15.97 0.53
C GLN A 57 -10.52 -14.97 -0.05
N ALA A 58 -10.31 -14.54 -1.31
CA ALA A 58 -11.23 -13.66 -2.00
C ALA A 58 -12.57 -14.34 -2.30
N ALA A 59 -12.56 -15.63 -2.66
CA ALA A 59 -13.76 -16.45 -2.86
C ALA A 59 -14.51 -16.65 -1.53
N GLN A 60 -13.80 -16.98 -0.45
CA GLN A 60 -14.38 -17.09 0.90
C GLN A 60 -15.01 -15.76 1.36
N ALA A 61 -14.45 -14.63 0.97
CA ALA A 61 -14.99 -13.32 1.29
C ALA A 61 -16.14 -12.86 0.35
N GLY A 62 -16.40 -13.59 -0.74
CA GLY A 62 -17.39 -13.24 -1.75
C GLY A 62 -17.06 -11.91 -2.45
N VAL A 63 -15.77 -11.65 -2.69
CA VAL A 63 -15.26 -10.45 -3.38
C VAL A 63 -14.64 -10.78 -4.75
N VAL A 64 -14.68 -12.05 -5.16
CA VAL A 64 -14.25 -12.50 -6.49
C VAL A 64 -15.37 -13.30 -7.16
N GLN A 65 -15.48 -13.19 -8.48
CA GLN A 65 -16.26 -14.08 -9.32
C GLN A 65 -15.36 -14.62 -10.43
N LEU A 66 -15.43 -15.92 -10.66
CA LEU A 66 -14.71 -16.62 -11.72
C LEU A 66 -15.69 -17.14 -12.75
N SER A 67 -15.35 -17.01 -14.03
CA SER A 67 -16.16 -17.49 -15.14
C SER A 67 -15.29 -17.94 -16.31
N ALA A 68 -15.70 -19.01 -16.98
CA ALA A 68 -14.99 -19.49 -18.16
C ALA A 68 -15.09 -18.50 -19.33
N LYS A 69 -14.01 -18.42 -20.11
CA LYS A 69 -13.98 -17.76 -21.43
C LYS A 69 -14.11 -18.75 -22.58
N GLY A 70 -13.89 -20.03 -22.29
CA GLY A 70 -13.67 -21.06 -23.27
C GLY A 70 -12.18 -21.41 -23.40
N GLY A 71 -11.88 -22.64 -23.80
CA GLY A 71 -10.52 -23.12 -24.06
C GLY A 71 -10.05 -24.16 -23.03
N TYR A 72 -8.97 -24.87 -23.38
CA TYR A 72 -8.43 -25.97 -22.57
C TYR A 72 -7.13 -25.60 -21.83
N ASN A 73 -6.43 -24.55 -22.26
CA ASN A 73 -5.28 -23.99 -21.55
C ASN A 73 -5.08 -22.50 -21.90
N GLY A 74 -4.13 -21.84 -21.23
CA GLY A 74 -3.82 -20.44 -21.48
C GLY A 74 -4.87 -19.51 -20.88
N ASP A 75 -5.10 -18.37 -21.50
CA ASP A 75 -6.05 -17.36 -21.06
C ASP A 75 -7.53 -17.79 -21.21
N ALA A 76 -7.99 -18.69 -20.32
CA ALA A 76 -9.30 -19.35 -20.41
C ALA A 76 -10.28 -19.01 -19.28
N VAL A 77 -9.85 -18.29 -18.22
CA VAL A 77 -10.71 -17.91 -17.09
C VAL A 77 -10.69 -16.40 -16.85
N LYS A 78 -11.87 -15.81 -16.72
CA LYS A 78 -12.06 -14.40 -16.36
C LYS A 78 -12.19 -14.25 -14.84
N VAL A 79 -11.61 -13.18 -14.30
CA VAL A 79 -11.69 -12.82 -12.87
C VAL A 79 -12.33 -11.46 -12.71
N GLU A 80 -13.37 -11.38 -11.88
CA GLU A 80 -13.99 -10.13 -11.49
C GLU A 80 -13.82 -9.91 -9.99
N VAL A 81 -13.07 -8.86 -9.61
CA VAL A 81 -12.83 -8.49 -8.20
C VAL A 81 -13.70 -7.30 -7.81
N LYS A 82 -14.48 -7.47 -6.75
CA LYS A 82 -15.42 -6.48 -6.21
C LYS A 82 -14.91 -5.91 -4.89
N ALA A 83 -14.48 -4.65 -4.90
CA ALA A 83 -14.08 -3.93 -3.69
C ALA A 83 -15.26 -3.16 -3.07
N ASN A 84 -16.46 -3.73 -3.03
CA ASN A 84 -17.67 -3.09 -2.49
C ASN A 84 -17.90 -3.37 -0.99
N LYS A 85 -17.12 -4.28 -0.40
CA LYS A 85 -17.17 -4.66 1.01
C LYS A 85 -15.79 -4.59 1.64
N ARG A 86 -15.73 -4.23 2.92
CA ARG A 86 -14.55 -4.34 3.76
C ARG A 86 -14.53 -5.70 4.41
N VAL A 87 -13.56 -6.54 4.04
CA VAL A 87 -13.35 -7.86 4.66
C VAL A 87 -12.52 -7.69 5.93
N LYS A 88 -13.05 -8.13 7.07
CA LYS A 88 -12.39 -7.99 8.38
C LYS A 88 -11.23 -8.96 8.53
N LYS A 89 -10.29 -8.64 9.43
CA LYS A 89 -9.14 -9.50 9.81
C LYS A 89 -8.13 -9.77 8.68
N VAL A 90 -8.36 -9.22 7.48
CA VAL A 90 -7.38 -9.22 6.40
C VAL A 90 -6.45 -8.02 6.56
N PRO A 91 -5.11 -8.22 6.53
CA PRO A 91 -4.16 -7.13 6.63
C PRO A 91 -4.39 -6.05 5.56
N VAL A 92 -4.32 -4.80 5.97
CA VAL A 92 -4.15 -3.67 5.05
C VAL A 92 -2.65 -3.48 4.84
N VAL A 93 -2.22 -3.51 3.59
CA VAL A 93 -0.81 -3.37 3.20
C VAL A 93 -0.66 -2.05 2.45
N LEU A 94 0.23 -1.17 2.94
CA LEU A 94 0.79 -0.06 2.19
C LEU A 94 2.02 -0.60 1.45
N THR A 95 1.94 -0.69 0.14
CA THR A 95 3.07 -1.06 -0.73
C THR A 95 3.64 0.20 -1.37
N VAL A 96 4.94 0.42 -1.18
CA VAL A 96 5.69 1.50 -1.83
C VAL A 96 6.73 0.87 -2.76
N ARG A 97 6.64 1.21 -4.04
CA ARG A 97 7.52 0.73 -5.11
C ARG A 97 8.55 1.79 -5.44
N VAL A 98 9.84 1.48 -5.23
CA VAL A 98 10.93 2.46 -5.40
C VAL A 98 12.04 1.90 -6.29
N GLU A 99 12.34 2.61 -7.37
CA GLU A 99 13.50 2.37 -8.20
C GLU A 99 14.63 3.29 -7.76
N TRP A 100 15.73 2.70 -7.32
CA TRP A 100 16.92 3.42 -6.88
C TRP A 100 17.88 3.66 -8.04
N HIS A 101 18.15 4.93 -8.30
CA HIS A 101 19.24 5.38 -9.13
C HIS A 101 20.44 5.71 -8.24
N VAL A 102 21.56 5.03 -8.48
CA VAL A 102 22.86 5.35 -7.87
C VAL A 102 23.72 5.95 -8.97
N PRO A 103 24.02 7.27 -8.93
CA PRO A 103 24.82 7.93 -9.95
C PRO A 103 26.18 7.25 -10.12
N GLU A 104 26.76 7.35 -11.32
CA GLU A 104 28.14 6.94 -11.51
C GLU A 104 29.05 7.77 -10.61
N PRO A 105 29.94 7.11 -9.85
CA PRO A 105 30.84 7.84 -8.99
C PRO A 105 31.81 8.66 -9.87
N PRO A 106 32.22 9.87 -9.43
CA PRO A 106 33.19 10.68 -10.17
C PRO A 106 34.46 9.91 -10.55
N PRO A 107 35.15 10.27 -11.66
CA PRO A 107 36.43 9.65 -12.03
C PRO A 107 37.42 9.65 -10.85
N GLY A 108 38.10 8.51 -10.63
CA GLY A 108 39.05 8.33 -9.51
C GLY A 108 38.43 7.88 -8.19
N THR A 109 37.13 7.55 -8.18
CA THR A 109 36.46 6.95 -7.02
C THR A 109 36.58 5.43 -7.06
N ASP A 110 36.77 4.80 -5.90
CA ASP A 110 36.73 3.34 -5.78
C ASP A 110 35.38 2.79 -6.30
N PRO A 111 35.38 1.91 -7.33
CA PRO A 111 34.19 1.25 -7.83
C PRO A 111 33.37 0.52 -6.75
N SER A 112 34.00 0.11 -5.64
CA SER A 112 33.34 -0.55 -4.52
C SER A 112 32.26 0.32 -3.83
N VAL A 113 32.34 1.64 -3.96
CA VAL A 113 31.37 2.58 -3.34
C VAL A 113 29.95 2.32 -3.85
N ARG A 114 29.80 1.95 -5.12
CA ARG A 114 28.49 1.66 -5.73
C ARG A 114 27.89 0.37 -5.16
N GLU A 115 28.69 -0.69 -5.07
CA GLU A 115 28.27 -1.96 -4.48
C GLU A 115 27.93 -1.83 -2.98
N LEU A 116 28.73 -1.07 -2.24
CA LEU A 116 28.43 -0.75 -0.83
C LEU A 116 27.12 0.03 -0.68
N THR A 117 26.83 0.94 -1.63
CA THR A 117 25.57 1.70 -1.65
C THR A 117 24.38 0.78 -1.92
N TYR A 118 24.49 -0.13 -2.90
CA TYR A 118 23.45 -1.13 -3.16
C TYR A 118 23.20 -2.03 -1.95
N LYS A 119 24.27 -2.52 -1.31
CA LYS A 119 24.17 -3.32 -0.08
C LYS A 119 23.48 -2.53 1.04
N LEU A 120 23.87 -1.28 1.27
CA LEU A 120 23.25 -0.43 2.28
C LEU A 120 21.76 -0.22 2.01
N ILE A 121 21.37 0.08 0.76
CA ILE A 121 19.96 0.25 0.40
C ILE A 121 19.18 -1.03 0.71
N ARG A 122 19.66 -2.21 0.29
CA ARG A 122 19.00 -3.50 0.58
C ARG A 122 18.79 -3.71 2.08
N GLU A 123 19.85 -3.53 2.87
CA GLU A 123 19.81 -3.68 4.33
C GLU A 123 18.82 -2.71 4.97
N LYS A 124 18.80 -1.44 4.52
CA LYS A 124 17.93 -0.41 5.08
C LYS A 124 16.47 -0.59 4.67
N MET A 125 16.16 -1.05 3.46
CA MET A 125 14.79 -1.37 3.06
C MET A 125 14.24 -2.52 3.93
N ALA A 126 15.00 -3.61 4.08
CA ALA A 126 14.61 -4.73 4.93
C ALA A 126 14.43 -4.31 6.41
N ALA A 127 15.36 -3.52 6.95
CA ALA A 127 15.26 -3.00 8.32
C ALA A 127 14.06 -2.06 8.52
N THR A 128 13.71 -1.28 7.49
CA THR A 128 12.54 -0.37 7.52
C THR A 128 11.23 -1.15 7.57
N GLU A 129 11.09 -2.15 6.70
CA GLU A 129 9.91 -3.01 6.69
C GLU A 129 9.76 -3.75 8.03
N ALA A 130 10.85 -4.31 8.56
CA ALA A 130 10.88 -5.00 9.83
C ALA A 130 10.54 -4.10 11.02
N ASP A 131 11.12 -2.88 11.10
CA ASP A 131 10.80 -1.91 12.15
C ASP A 131 9.33 -1.49 12.12
N PHE A 132 8.81 -1.15 10.94
CA PHE A 132 7.41 -0.76 10.79
C PHE A 132 6.45 -1.88 11.19
N ASN A 133 6.67 -3.08 10.64
CA ASN A 133 5.77 -4.22 10.87
C ASN A 133 5.90 -4.77 12.30
N GLY A 134 7.08 -4.68 12.91
CA GLY A 134 7.34 -5.06 14.31
C GLY A 134 6.61 -4.17 15.33
N LYS A 135 6.23 -2.94 14.97
CA LYS A 135 5.43 -2.04 15.83
C LYS A 135 3.96 -2.48 15.95
N GLY A 136 3.50 -3.44 15.15
CA GLY A 136 2.18 -4.06 15.30
C GLY A 136 1.01 -3.10 15.06
N TYR A 137 1.13 -2.21 14.08
CA TYR A 137 0.06 -1.26 13.74
C TYR A 137 -1.24 -1.97 13.41
N LYS A 138 -2.35 -1.37 13.88
CA LYS A 138 -3.71 -1.82 13.59
C LYS A 138 -4.56 -0.63 13.21
N THR A 139 -5.53 -0.84 12.34
CA THR A 139 -6.61 0.13 12.11
C THR A 139 -7.47 0.25 13.37
N ARG A 140 -8.29 1.30 13.45
CA ARG A 140 -9.28 1.45 14.53
C ARG A 140 -10.29 0.30 14.59
N THR A 141 -10.47 -0.43 13.49
CA THR A 141 -11.34 -1.62 13.39
C THR A 141 -10.61 -2.90 13.79
N GLY A 142 -9.33 -2.82 14.16
CA GLY A 142 -8.51 -3.93 14.64
C GLY A 142 -7.79 -4.71 13.54
N ASP A 143 -7.94 -4.33 12.27
CA ASP A 143 -7.24 -5.00 11.16
C ASP A 143 -5.74 -4.68 11.23
N PRO A 144 -4.84 -5.66 11.02
CA PRO A 144 -3.41 -5.40 10.93
C PRO A 144 -3.10 -4.39 9.81
N PHE A 145 -2.17 -3.46 10.05
CA PHE A 145 -1.67 -2.53 9.04
C PHE A 145 -0.17 -2.76 8.85
N ARG A 146 0.26 -3.01 7.61
CA ARG A 146 1.64 -3.38 7.27
C ARG A 146 2.21 -2.45 6.20
N LEU A 147 3.54 -2.32 6.21
CA LEU A 147 4.32 -1.72 5.13
C LEU A 147 4.95 -2.86 4.31
N ARG A 148 4.98 -2.69 2.99
CA ARG A 148 5.77 -3.47 2.06
C ARG A 148 6.61 -2.54 1.20
N ILE A 149 7.89 -2.87 1.07
CA ILE A 149 8.82 -2.11 0.26
C ILE A 149 9.27 -3.01 -0.90
N ASP A 150 8.79 -2.67 -2.09
CA ASP A 150 9.21 -3.29 -3.35
C ASP A 150 10.22 -2.36 -4.00
N TYR A 151 11.45 -2.82 -4.23
CA TYR A 151 12.49 -1.97 -4.74
C TYR A 151 13.37 -2.68 -5.76
N ARG A 152 13.84 -1.89 -6.73
CA ARG A 152 14.79 -2.30 -7.77
C ARG A 152 15.89 -1.26 -7.91
N PHE A 153 16.98 -1.65 -8.57
CA PHE A 153 18.04 -0.73 -8.95
C PHE A 153 17.97 -0.47 -10.44
N ARG A 154 18.21 0.78 -10.84
CA ARG A 154 18.35 1.17 -12.23
C ARG A 154 19.82 1.35 -12.59
N LEU A 155 20.26 0.79 -13.71
CA LEU A 155 21.56 1.14 -14.27
C LEU A 155 21.52 2.57 -14.84
N ALA A 156 22.66 3.25 -14.88
CA ALA A 156 22.71 4.64 -15.38
C ALA A 156 22.22 4.78 -16.84
N THR A 157 22.30 3.70 -17.62
CA THR A 157 21.90 3.63 -19.03
C THR A 157 20.45 3.19 -19.25
N GLU A 158 19.75 2.74 -18.22
CA GLU A 158 18.39 2.24 -18.34
C GLU A 158 17.36 3.38 -18.16
N PRO A 159 16.24 3.36 -18.91
CA PRO A 159 15.14 4.28 -18.67
C PRO A 159 14.46 4.00 -17.32
N PRO A 160 13.80 5.00 -16.71
CA PRO A 160 12.98 4.81 -15.51
C PRO A 160 11.94 3.70 -15.67
N ALA A 161 11.83 2.81 -14.70
CA ALA A 161 10.78 1.78 -14.66
C ALA A 161 9.41 2.41 -14.42
N VAL A 162 8.44 2.03 -15.25
CA VAL A 162 7.02 2.40 -15.06
C VAL A 162 6.50 1.73 -13.79
N GLY A 163 5.68 2.44 -13.01
CA GLY A 163 5.10 1.88 -11.78
C GLY A 163 6.01 1.96 -10.55
N TYR A 164 7.16 2.64 -10.64
CA TYR A 164 8.08 2.87 -9.53
C TYR A 164 8.30 4.36 -9.26
N HIS A 165 8.36 4.75 -7.99
CA HIS A 165 8.93 6.03 -7.57
C HIS A 165 10.42 6.05 -7.90
N GLN A 166 10.93 7.20 -8.30
CA GLN A 166 12.33 7.37 -8.68
C GLN A 166 13.08 7.92 -7.48
N ALA A 167 14.04 7.17 -6.94
CA ALA A 167 14.79 7.56 -5.76
C ALA A 167 16.28 7.71 -6.04
N GLU A 168 16.87 8.78 -5.50
CA GLU A 168 18.32 8.99 -5.50
C GLU A 168 18.84 9.11 -4.07
N LEU A 169 19.95 8.43 -3.77
CA LEU A 169 20.67 8.58 -2.51
C LEU A 169 21.85 9.54 -2.69
N LEU A 170 21.76 10.74 -2.09
CA LEU A 170 22.83 11.72 -2.14
C LEU A 170 23.95 11.38 -1.15
N ASN A 171 25.19 11.67 -1.57
CA ASN A 171 26.40 11.60 -0.73
C ASN A 171 26.59 10.25 0.00
N PRO A 172 26.67 9.11 -0.71
CA PRO A 172 26.90 7.80 -0.08
C PRO A 172 28.28 7.68 0.58
N ARG A 173 29.23 8.61 0.34
CA ARG A 173 30.59 8.54 0.93
C ARG A 173 30.66 8.84 2.43
N ASN A 174 29.61 9.43 3.02
CA ASN A 174 29.56 9.75 4.46
C ASN A 174 29.08 8.59 5.34
N ILE A 175 29.17 7.34 4.86
CA ILE A 175 28.88 6.13 5.66
C ILE A 175 29.96 5.87 6.76
N ARG A 176 30.98 6.74 6.89
CA ARG A 176 31.84 6.84 8.11
C ARG A 176 31.36 8.01 9.00
N PRO A 177 31.41 7.87 10.35
CA PRO A 177 30.81 8.83 11.29
C PRO A 177 31.41 10.25 11.16
N PRO A 178 30.70 11.27 11.64
CA PRO A 178 30.41 12.49 10.91
C PRO A 178 31.65 13.39 10.81
N LEU A 179 32.15 13.59 9.60
CA LEU A 179 32.87 14.82 9.30
C LEU A 179 31.83 15.88 9.00
N ALA A 180 31.84 16.90 9.86
CA ALA A 180 31.01 18.09 9.78
C ALA A 180 30.93 18.58 8.33
N ASN A 181 29.76 18.44 7.73
CA ASN A 181 29.38 19.30 6.63
C ASN A 181 28.57 20.45 7.24
N PRO A 182 29.18 21.64 7.46
CA PRO A 182 28.50 22.80 8.04
C PRO A 182 27.45 23.41 7.09
N ASP A 183 27.46 23.00 5.83
CA ASP A 183 26.45 23.38 4.85
C ASP A 183 25.35 22.31 4.83
N GLY A 184 24.31 22.59 5.61
CA GLY A 184 23.09 21.78 5.71
C GLY A 184 22.39 21.67 4.36
N PHE A 185 22.88 20.76 3.52
CA PHE A 185 22.16 20.29 2.35
C PHE A 185 21.04 19.35 2.83
N ARG A 186 19.90 19.98 3.16
CA ARG A 186 18.61 19.30 3.16
C ARG A 186 18.39 18.75 1.75
N ALA A 187 18.01 17.47 1.69
CA ALA A 187 17.57 16.80 0.47
C ALA A 187 16.70 17.74 -0.38
N SER A 188 17.25 18.16 -1.52
CA SER A 188 16.71 19.24 -2.36
C SER A 188 16.16 18.62 -3.64
N ALA A 189 14.97 18.02 -3.51
CA ALA A 189 13.91 17.89 -4.51
C ALA A 189 12.87 16.91 -3.93
N GLY A 190 11.61 17.34 -3.78
CA GLY A 190 10.50 16.41 -3.53
C GLY A 190 10.17 16.01 -2.09
N ARG A 191 10.72 16.66 -1.04
CA ARG A 191 10.19 16.48 0.33
C ARG A 191 8.69 16.78 0.35
N GLY A 192 7.92 15.83 0.86
CA GLY A 192 6.61 16.12 1.43
C GLY A 192 5.53 16.65 0.50
N VAL A 193 5.57 16.45 -0.82
CA VAL A 193 4.37 16.63 -1.63
C VAL A 193 3.55 15.35 -1.55
N PRO A 194 2.40 15.34 -0.87
CA PRO A 194 1.56 14.16 -0.80
C PRO A 194 1.22 13.69 -2.21
N ASN A 195 1.54 12.44 -2.53
CA ASN A 195 1.15 11.90 -3.82
C ASN A 195 -0.38 11.82 -3.92
N GLY A 196 -0.96 12.19 -5.07
CA GLY A 196 -2.25 11.64 -5.44
C GLY A 196 -1.98 10.21 -5.87
N TYR A 197 -2.49 9.23 -5.12
CA TYR A 197 -2.35 7.79 -5.42
C TYR A 197 -2.21 7.51 -6.92
N GLY A 198 -1.02 7.06 -7.36
CA GLY A 198 -0.74 6.71 -8.75
C GLY A 198 0.33 7.54 -9.47
N ASP A 199 0.70 8.75 -9.02
CA ASP A 199 1.77 9.50 -9.72
C ASP A 199 3.16 8.93 -9.39
N VAL A 200 4.05 8.93 -10.37
CA VAL A 200 5.49 8.78 -10.15
C VAL A 200 6.02 10.08 -9.53
N LYS A 201 6.90 9.96 -8.54
CA LYS A 201 7.60 11.08 -7.92
C LYS A 201 9.10 10.79 -7.92
N GLU A 202 9.88 11.83 -8.12
CA GLU A 202 11.31 11.83 -7.84
C GLU A 202 11.51 12.19 -6.36
N VAL A 203 12.27 11.37 -5.65
CA VAL A 203 12.57 11.53 -4.23
C VAL A 203 14.07 11.46 -4.02
N THR A 204 14.57 12.34 -3.18
CA THR A 204 15.99 12.38 -2.86
C THR A 204 16.20 12.12 -1.38
N PHE A 205 17.09 11.18 -1.05
CA PHE A 205 17.42 10.80 0.30
C PHE A 205 18.82 11.30 0.68
N GLY A 206 18.94 11.99 1.82
CA GLY A 206 20.25 12.34 2.39
C GLY A 206 20.81 11.17 3.20
N SER A 207 22.09 10.85 3.05
CA SER A 207 22.74 9.72 3.74
C SER A 207 22.72 9.80 5.27
N ASN A 208 22.66 11.01 5.85
CA ASN A 208 22.57 11.22 7.30
C ASN A 208 21.20 10.87 7.89
N ASP A 209 20.15 10.80 7.06
CA ASP A 209 18.77 10.53 7.47
C ASP A 209 18.30 9.11 7.04
N PHE A 210 19.25 8.26 6.62
CA PHE A 210 18.98 6.95 6.01
C PHE A 210 18.84 5.83 7.06
N GLN A 211 17.99 6.06 8.06
CA GLN A 211 17.56 5.11 9.09
C GLN A 211 16.11 4.66 8.86
N PRO A 212 15.68 3.51 9.42
CA PRO A 212 14.32 3.00 9.27
C PRO A 212 13.20 4.03 9.51
N SER A 213 13.32 4.89 10.53
CA SER A 213 12.32 5.92 10.84
C SER A 213 12.29 7.03 9.80
N GLY A 214 13.45 7.49 9.32
CA GLY A 214 13.57 8.49 8.25
C GLY A 214 13.03 7.96 6.92
N ILE A 215 13.35 6.72 6.55
CA ILE A 215 12.81 6.09 5.33
C ILE A 215 11.29 5.94 5.43
N THR A 216 10.78 5.50 6.60
CA THR A 216 9.33 5.42 6.82
C THR A 216 8.66 6.81 6.70
N HIS A 217 9.27 7.86 7.25
CA HIS A 217 8.76 9.23 7.15
C HIS A 217 8.58 9.65 5.68
N GLU A 218 9.62 9.47 4.86
CA GLU A 218 9.57 9.82 3.44
C GLU A 218 8.59 8.94 2.65
N PHE A 219 8.49 7.65 2.96
CA PHE A 219 7.51 6.75 2.33
C PHE A 219 6.07 7.12 2.68
N LEU A 220 5.84 7.66 3.88
CA LEU A 220 4.53 8.18 4.23
C LEU A 220 4.16 9.41 3.39
N HIS A 221 5.12 10.25 2.99
CA HIS A 221 4.87 11.31 2.01
C HIS A 221 4.46 10.75 0.63
N LEU A 222 5.12 9.70 0.16
CA LEU A 222 4.74 9.00 -1.07
C LEU A 222 3.33 8.41 -1.01
N SER A 223 2.85 8.06 0.20
CA SER A 223 1.47 7.61 0.44
C SER A 223 0.45 8.73 0.66
N GLY A 224 0.88 9.99 0.57
CA GLY A 224 -0.02 11.14 0.70
C GLY A 224 -0.13 11.70 2.13
N ILE A 225 0.74 11.31 3.07
CA ILE A 225 0.74 11.88 4.42
C ILE A 225 1.59 13.16 4.45
N ALA A 226 1.01 14.24 4.96
CA ALA A 226 1.72 15.51 5.12
C ALA A 226 2.46 15.57 6.46
N ASP A 227 3.54 16.36 6.47
CA ASP A 227 4.29 16.68 7.68
C ASP A 227 3.40 17.14 8.84
N GLN A 228 3.84 16.76 10.03
CA GLN A 228 3.33 17.22 11.32
C GLN A 228 4.27 18.22 11.98
N TYR A 229 5.09 18.90 11.19
CA TYR A 229 5.79 20.11 11.55
C TYR A 229 5.56 21.23 10.53
N GLU A 230 5.99 22.44 10.88
CA GLU A 230 6.05 23.55 9.96
C GLU A 230 7.39 24.25 10.05
N ASP A 231 7.84 24.77 8.92
CA ASP A 231 8.93 25.73 8.88
C ASP A 231 8.49 27.03 9.53
N THR A 232 9.45 27.69 10.15
CA THR A 232 9.23 28.87 10.96
C THR A 232 10.29 29.93 10.71
N TYR A 233 9.88 31.18 10.86
CA TYR A 233 10.75 32.34 10.88
C TYR A 233 10.68 32.99 12.26
N THR A 234 11.82 33.06 12.95
CA THR A 234 11.92 33.63 14.29
C THR A 234 12.64 34.97 14.25
N VAL A 235 11.96 36.05 14.65
CA VAL A 235 12.52 37.40 14.67
C VAL A 235 11.98 38.18 15.88
N GLY A 236 12.86 38.88 16.59
CA GLY A 236 12.49 39.69 17.77
C GLY A 236 11.79 38.87 18.87
N GLY A 237 12.26 37.64 19.12
CA GLY A 237 11.70 36.72 20.12
C GLY A 237 10.34 36.11 19.75
N LYS A 238 9.86 36.29 18.51
CA LYS A 238 8.58 35.73 18.04
C LYS A 238 8.80 34.79 16.85
N THR A 239 8.08 33.67 16.86
CA THR A 239 8.15 32.63 15.84
C THR A 239 6.86 32.59 15.01
N TYR A 240 7.01 32.74 13.70
CA TYR A 240 5.93 32.74 12.73
C TYR A 240 6.04 31.48 11.86
N GLY A 241 4.93 30.79 11.57
CA GLY A 241 4.95 29.67 10.63
C GLY A 241 5.04 30.19 9.20
N LEU A 242 5.81 29.51 8.37
CA LEU A 242 6.02 29.84 6.97
C LEU A 242 4.94 29.19 6.09
N PRO A 243 4.52 29.87 5.00
CA PRO A 243 3.46 29.37 4.12
C PRO A 243 3.96 28.32 3.12
N VAL A 244 5.28 28.21 2.94
CA VAL A 244 5.95 27.23 2.08
C VAL A 244 7.10 26.62 2.86
N GLN A 245 7.40 25.35 2.59
CA GLN A 245 8.61 24.70 3.08
C GLN A 245 9.84 25.20 2.33
N ASP A 246 10.98 25.26 3.01
CA ASP A 246 12.29 25.68 2.50
C ASP A 246 12.20 26.91 1.56
N PRO A 247 11.66 28.06 2.06
CA PRO A 247 11.38 29.20 1.22
C PRO A 247 12.65 29.82 0.62
N THR A 248 12.57 30.22 -0.65
CA THR A 248 13.58 31.09 -1.28
C THR A 248 13.64 32.46 -0.60
N GLU A 249 14.75 33.18 -0.75
CA GLU A 249 14.88 34.53 -0.18
C GLU A 249 13.82 35.51 -0.71
N ALA A 250 13.37 35.33 -1.96
CA ALA A 250 12.26 36.10 -2.53
C ALA A 250 10.94 35.79 -1.81
N GLN A 251 10.65 34.51 -1.55
CA GLN A 251 9.46 34.08 -0.80
C GLN A 251 9.50 34.56 0.65
N LEU A 252 10.65 34.50 1.32
CA LEU A 252 10.85 35.05 2.66
C LEU A 252 10.65 36.57 2.68
N THR A 253 11.15 37.27 1.68
CA THR A 253 10.95 38.72 1.54
C THR A 253 9.48 39.08 1.38
N ALA A 254 8.75 38.37 0.52
CA ALA A 254 7.32 38.54 0.35
C ALA A 254 6.55 38.24 1.65
N PHE A 255 6.91 37.16 2.34
CA PHE A 255 6.33 36.80 3.63
C PHE A 255 6.54 37.90 4.68
N ARG A 256 7.76 38.42 4.83
CA ARG A 256 8.06 39.51 5.78
C ARG A 256 7.26 40.79 5.49
N LYS A 257 7.13 41.16 4.21
CA LYS A 257 6.36 42.32 3.74
C LYS A 257 4.85 42.18 3.94
N SER A 258 4.33 40.97 4.11
CA SER A 258 2.90 40.73 4.32
C SER A 258 2.38 41.18 5.70
N PHE A 259 3.27 41.39 6.67
CA PHE A 259 2.92 41.87 8.01
C PHE A 259 2.83 43.39 8.08
N THR A 260 2.07 43.92 9.05
CA THR A 260 1.97 45.36 9.29
C THR A 260 2.19 45.69 10.78
N PRO A 261 3.30 46.36 11.15
CA PRO A 261 4.43 46.71 10.28
C PRO A 261 5.15 45.44 9.74
N PRO A 262 5.89 45.54 8.62
CA PRO A 262 6.66 44.42 8.08
C PRO A 262 7.60 43.80 9.12
N LEU A 263 7.82 42.49 9.04
CA LEU A 263 8.80 41.81 9.88
C LEU A 263 10.21 42.24 9.49
N LYS A 264 11.11 42.39 10.48
CA LYS A 264 12.52 42.72 10.24
C LYS A 264 13.25 41.61 9.47
N SER A 265 14.27 41.98 8.70
CA SER A 265 15.27 41.05 8.14
C SER A 265 16.16 40.46 9.24
N GLY A 266 16.92 39.40 8.92
CA GLY A 266 17.86 38.75 9.85
C GLY A 266 17.22 37.82 10.90
N GLY A 267 15.97 37.40 10.71
CA GLY A 267 15.36 36.35 11.53
C GLY A 267 15.93 34.97 11.19
N LYS A 268 15.84 34.04 12.14
CA LYS A 268 16.34 32.66 11.99
C LYS A 268 15.25 31.76 11.43
N LEU A 269 15.60 30.95 10.44
CA LEU A 269 14.78 29.82 10.01
C LEU A 269 14.88 28.70 11.04
N GLY A 270 13.81 27.93 11.18
CA GLY A 270 13.77 26.75 12.03
C GLY A 270 12.50 25.96 11.79
N VAL A 271 12.35 24.86 12.52
CA VAL A 271 11.19 23.97 12.38
C VAL A 271 10.54 23.79 13.74
N ARG A 272 9.21 23.69 13.77
CA ARG A 272 8.46 23.31 14.98
C ARG A 272 7.37 22.29 14.68
N ASN A 273 7.14 21.39 15.62
CA ASN A 273 6.02 20.47 15.58
C ASN A 273 4.69 21.21 15.59
N LEU A 274 3.74 20.70 14.81
CA LEU A 274 2.34 21.11 14.88
C LEU A 274 1.77 20.68 16.23
N LYS A 275 0.73 21.40 16.70
CA LYS A 275 0.06 21.04 17.97
C LYS A 275 -0.57 19.64 17.95
N THR A 276 -0.85 19.12 16.74
CA THR A 276 -1.41 17.79 16.49
C THR A 276 -0.35 16.71 16.38
N ALA A 277 0.93 17.08 16.32
CA ALA A 277 2.02 16.13 16.40
C ALA A 277 2.16 15.69 17.86
N GLY A 278 2.05 14.38 18.08
CA GLY A 278 2.53 13.80 19.33
C GLY A 278 4.05 13.92 19.39
N LYS A 279 4.63 13.84 20.59
CA LYS A 279 6.10 13.83 20.75
C LYS A 279 6.75 12.74 19.87
N CYS A 280 6.13 11.57 19.86
CA CYS A 280 6.58 10.39 19.13
C CYS A 280 5.98 10.28 17.71
N ASP A 281 5.46 11.35 17.13
CA ASP A 281 4.91 11.29 15.78
C ASP A 281 6.05 11.16 14.77
N ILE A 282 6.02 10.12 13.94
CA ILE A 282 7.04 9.92 12.90
C ILE A 282 6.98 11.02 11.84
N MET A 283 5.83 11.67 11.64
CA MET A 283 5.71 12.82 10.76
C MET A 283 6.12 14.14 11.43
N GLY A 284 6.61 14.09 12.68
CA GLY A 284 7.15 15.25 13.40
C GLY A 284 8.56 15.62 12.95
N LYS A 285 9.06 16.74 13.46
CA LYS A 285 10.39 17.31 13.14
C LYS A 285 11.54 16.38 13.53
N ASP A 286 11.39 15.68 14.66
CA ASP A 286 12.52 15.06 15.35
C ASP A 286 12.61 13.57 15.04
N THR A 287 12.56 13.15 13.76
CA THR A 287 12.36 11.77 13.22
C THR A 287 13.33 10.66 13.69
N ASP A 288 14.26 10.99 14.59
CA ASP A 288 15.31 10.10 15.10
C ASP A 288 15.10 9.72 16.58
N GLU A 289 14.03 10.18 17.22
CA GLU A 289 13.67 9.74 18.56
C GLU A 289 13.33 8.23 18.61
N PRO A 290 13.76 7.48 19.64
CA PRO A 290 13.51 6.04 19.75
C PRO A 290 12.03 5.63 19.77
N CYS A 291 11.11 6.57 19.99
CA CYS A 291 9.69 6.28 20.14
C CYS A 291 8.85 6.52 18.89
N HIS A 292 9.41 6.88 17.72
CA HIS A 292 8.63 7.26 16.54
C HIS A 292 7.58 6.24 16.12
N ARG A 293 6.36 6.77 15.93
CA ARG A 293 5.20 6.02 15.49
C ARG A 293 4.37 6.81 14.50
N VAL A 294 3.79 6.10 13.54
CA VAL A 294 2.67 6.61 12.74
C VAL A 294 1.47 6.85 13.66
N ARG A 295 0.80 7.99 13.52
CA ARG A 295 -0.42 8.25 14.28
C ARG A 295 -1.56 7.37 13.80
N GLN A 296 -2.43 6.97 14.73
CA GLN A 296 -3.63 6.22 14.41
C GLN A 296 -4.51 6.89 13.34
N ALA A 297 -4.63 8.22 13.37
CA ALA A 297 -5.41 8.95 12.37
C ALA A 297 -4.84 8.85 10.95
N ASP A 298 -3.53 8.65 10.81
CA ASP A 298 -2.88 8.46 9.51
C ASP A 298 -3.04 7.00 9.03
N ILE A 299 -2.88 6.03 9.94
CA ILE A 299 -3.18 4.60 9.67
C ILE A 299 -4.64 4.42 9.23
N ASP A 300 -5.60 4.99 9.95
CA ASP A 300 -7.03 4.88 9.64
C ASP A 300 -7.38 5.58 8.32
N TRP A 301 -6.71 6.70 8.01
CA TRP A 301 -6.92 7.40 6.75
C TRP A 301 -6.40 6.57 5.57
N LEU A 302 -5.18 6.02 5.66
CA LEU A 302 -4.62 5.12 4.65
C LEU A 302 -5.48 3.87 4.47
N ALA A 303 -5.87 3.23 5.58
CA ALA A 303 -6.73 2.05 5.55
C ALA A 303 -8.12 2.33 4.98
N GLY A 304 -8.62 3.57 5.12
CA GLY A 304 -9.83 4.02 4.45
C GLY A 304 -9.70 3.97 2.92
N GLN A 305 -8.52 4.18 2.36
CA GLN A 305 -8.23 4.12 0.92
C GLN A 305 -7.97 2.70 0.40
N ALA A 306 -7.98 1.68 1.27
CA ALA A 306 -7.57 0.33 0.91
C ALA A 306 -8.54 -0.32 -0.09
N GLY A 307 -8.06 -0.61 -1.30
CA GLY A 307 -8.77 -1.45 -2.26
C GLY A 307 -8.71 -2.94 -1.89
N VAL A 308 -9.15 -3.79 -2.80
CA VAL A 308 -8.97 -5.25 -2.71
C VAL A 308 -7.97 -5.67 -3.80
N GLN A 309 -6.92 -6.38 -3.41
CA GLN A 309 -6.01 -7.03 -4.34
C GLN A 309 -6.16 -8.55 -4.19
N VAL A 310 -6.48 -9.22 -5.28
CA VAL A 310 -6.53 -10.67 -5.35
C VAL A 310 -5.35 -11.15 -6.17
N THR A 311 -4.57 -12.07 -5.61
CA THR A 311 -3.49 -12.74 -6.31
C THR A 311 -3.90 -14.17 -6.61
N ALA A 312 -3.97 -14.52 -7.88
CA ALA A 312 -4.01 -15.91 -8.35
C ALA A 312 -2.57 -16.38 -8.55
N LEU A 313 -2.20 -17.47 -7.88
CA LEU A 313 -0.85 -18.03 -7.92
C LEU A 313 -0.83 -19.33 -8.72
N PRO A 314 0.29 -19.66 -9.38
CA PRO A 314 0.47 -20.99 -9.94
C PRO A 314 0.24 -22.06 -8.87
N GLY A 315 -0.65 -23.01 -9.17
CA GLY A 315 -1.10 -24.04 -8.23
C GLY A 315 -2.45 -23.77 -7.56
N ASP A 316 -3.05 -22.58 -7.67
CA ASP A 316 -4.45 -22.38 -7.27
C ASP A 316 -5.36 -23.28 -8.12
N VAL A 317 -6.36 -23.92 -7.50
CA VAL A 317 -7.27 -24.86 -8.14
C VAL A 317 -8.67 -24.28 -8.21
N LEU A 318 -9.27 -24.33 -9.41
CA LEU A 318 -10.61 -23.84 -9.70
C LEU A 318 -11.50 -25.04 -9.99
N LEU A 319 -12.56 -25.21 -9.20
CA LEU A 319 -13.51 -26.30 -9.37
C LEU A 319 -14.59 -25.87 -10.33
N ASN A 320 -14.81 -26.64 -11.39
CA ASN A 320 -15.94 -26.41 -12.27
C ASN A 320 -17.21 -26.81 -11.52
N LYS A 321 -18.22 -25.96 -11.66
CA LYS A 321 -19.52 -26.19 -11.05
C LYS A 321 -20.37 -27.20 -11.81
N ASP A 322 -20.06 -27.41 -13.08
CA ASP A 322 -20.61 -28.52 -13.85
C ASP A 322 -19.77 -29.78 -13.59
N GLU A 323 -20.38 -30.82 -13.01
CA GLU A 323 -19.70 -32.10 -12.73
C GLU A 323 -19.15 -32.78 -14.00
N GLY A 324 -19.68 -32.44 -15.18
CA GLY A 324 -19.15 -32.92 -16.47
C GLY A 324 -18.02 -32.06 -17.05
N GLY A 325 -17.70 -30.93 -16.42
CA GLY A 325 -16.71 -29.95 -16.87
C GLY A 325 -15.34 -30.14 -16.22
N GLN A 326 -14.30 -29.65 -16.89
CA GLN A 326 -12.91 -29.69 -16.41
C GLN A 326 -12.68 -28.76 -15.22
N ASP A 327 -12.09 -29.30 -14.15
CA ASP A 327 -11.40 -28.48 -13.15
C ASP A 327 -10.13 -27.86 -13.75
N MET A 328 -9.70 -26.74 -13.18
CA MET A 328 -8.62 -25.92 -13.72
C MET A 328 -7.52 -25.65 -12.69
N GLY A 329 -6.27 -25.78 -13.12
CA GLY A 329 -5.09 -25.35 -12.36
C GLY A 329 -4.54 -24.03 -12.89
N VAL A 330 -4.37 -23.03 -12.03
CA VAL A 330 -3.71 -21.76 -12.40
C VAL A 330 -2.24 -22.02 -12.69
N GLY A 331 -1.77 -21.56 -13.84
CA GLY A 331 -0.43 -21.80 -14.37
C GLY A 331 0.50 -20.58 -14.37
N PHE A 332 -0.02 -19.39 -14.03
CA PHE A 332 0.73 -18.13 -14.07
C PHE A 332 0.24 -17.13 -13.02
N THR A 333 1.13 -16.28 -12.52
CA THR A 333 0.77 -15.29 -11.48
C THR A 333 -0.02 -14.13 -12.08
N SER A 334 -1.22 -13.91 -11.58
CA SER A 334 -2.06 -12.76 -11.95
C SER A 334 -2.48 -11.98 -10.71
N ILE A 335 -2.40 -10.65 -10.78
CA ILE A 335 -2.75 -9.73 -9.69
C ILE A 335 -3.87 -8.81 -10.17
N VAL A 336 -5.04 -8.92 -9.55
CA VAL A 336 -6.21 -8.10 -9.87
C VAL A 336 -6.49 -7.13 -8.73
N PHE A 337 -6.40 -5.83 -9.01
CA PHE A 337 -6.66 -4.79 -8.02
C PHE A 337 -7.93 -4.00 -8.34
N ALA A 338 -8.86 -3.98 -7.38
CA ALA A 338 -10.03 -3.12 -7.40
C ALA A 338 -9.91 -2.01 -6.36
N THR A 339 -10.02 -0.76 -6.81
CA THR A 339 -10.07 0.41 -5.93
C THR A 339 -11.32 0.38 -5.04
N PRO A 340 -11.32 1.02 -3.85
CA PRO A 340 -12.46 0.99 -2.95
C PRO A 340 -13.77 1.42 -3.63
N GLY A 341 -14.81 0.60 -3.51
CA GLY A 341 -16.12 0.83 -4.12
C GLY A 341 -16.21 0.54 -5.62
N SER A 342 -15.14 0.03 -6.24
CA SER A 342 -15.12 -0.32 -7.67
C SER A 342 -15.12 -1.83 -7.90
N THR A 343 -15.29 -2.22 -9.16
CA THR A 343 -15.07 -3.58 -9.65
C THR A 343 -13.99 -3.52 -10.72
N THR A 344 -13.04 -4.44 -10.66
CA THR A 344 -12.03 -4.62 -11.70
C THR A 344 -12.23 -5.99 -12.32
N THR A 345 -12.26 -6.03 -13.65
CA THR A 345 -12.23 -7.27 -14.41
C THR A 345 -10.84 -7.48 -14.96
N ALA A 346 -10.28 -8.66 -14.72
CA ALA A 346 -9.19 -9.19 -15.49
C ALA A 346 -9.80 -10.14 -16.52
N ASP A 347 -9.59 -9.82 -17.80
CA ASP A 347 -10.11 -10.63 -18.91
C ASP A 347 -9.34 -11.94 -19.07
N GLY A 348 -8.47 -12.31 -18.12
CA GLY A 348 -7.72 -13.56 -18.21
C GLY A 348 -6.90 -14.05 -17.02
N LEU A 349 -6.87 -15.38 -16.87
CA LEU A 349 -5.94 -16.18 -16.09
C LEU A 349 -5.41 -17.29 -16.98
N THR A 350 -4.09 -17.50 -16.95
CA THR A 350 -3.47 -18.70 -17.51
C THR A 350 -3.84 -19.91 -16.66
N VAL A 351 -4.56 -20.86 -17.25
CA VAL A 351 -4.96 -22.11 -16.60
C VAL A 351 -4.63 -23.33 -17.46
N TYR A 352 -4.73 -24.51 -16.85
CA TYR A 352 -4.68 -25.81 -17.52
C TYR A 352 -5.82 -26.69 -17.03
N CYS A 353 -6.38 -27.49 -17.93
CA CYS A 353 -7.34 -28.55 -17.60
C CYS A 353 -6.69 -29.59 -16.68
N LEU A 354 -7.44 -30.07 -15.68
CA LEU A 354 -6.96 -31.07 -14.72
C LEU A 354 -7.54 -32.47 -14.95
N ASP A 355 -8.59 -32.64 -15.75
CA ASP A 355 -9.35 -33.89 -15.87
C ASP A 355 -9.49 -34.34 -17.32
N HIS A 356 -8.50 -34.97 -17.93
CA HIS A 356 -8.42 -35.34 -19.36
C HIS A 356 -9.75 -35.76 -20.01
N ASP A 357 -10.53 -36.61 -19.35
CA ASP A 357 -11.77 -37.18 -19.89
C ASP A 357 -13.01 -36.28 -19.77
N LYS A 358 -12.91 -35.13 -19.09
CA LYS A 358 -14.01 -34.15 -18.96
C LYS A 358 -14.00 -33.12 -20.10
N THR A 359 -15.15 -32.51 -20.34
CA THR A 359 -15.26 -31.49 -21.40
C THR A 359 -14.63 -30.18 -20.93
N PHE A 360 -13.72 -29.62 -21.73
CA PHE A 360 -13.20 -28.28 -21.44
C PHE A 360 -14.32 -27.24 -21.52
N PRO A 361 -14.25 -26.16 -20.73
CA PRO A 361 -15.29 -25.14 -20.72
C PRO A 361 -15.53 -24.61 -22.13
N LEU A 362 -16.76 -24.69 -22.62
CA LEU A 362 -17.10 -24.30 -24.00
C LEU A 362 -17.42 -22.81 -24.14
N GLY A 363 -17.58 -22.10 -23.03
CA GLY A 363 -17.78 -20.65 -23.00
C GLY A 363 -18.85 -20.18 -22.03
N ILE A 364 -19.36 -18.98 -22.30
CA ILE A 364 -20.08 -18.09 -21.37
C ILE A 364 -21.20 -18.80 -20.59
N GLY A 365 -21.04 -18.92 -19.27
CA GLY A 365 -22.04 -19.44 -18.35
C GLY A 365 -21.45 -20.33 -17.26
N GLU A 366 -20.37 -21.04 -17.58
CA GLU A 366 -19.62 -21.83 -16.61
C GLU A 366 -18.89 -20.91 -15.61
N THR A 367 -18.99 -21.27 -14.33
CA THR A 367 -18.39 -20.52 -13.24
C THR A 367 -17.64 -21.47 -12.33
N PHE A 368 -16.65 -20.95 -11.62
CA PHE A 368 -15.77 -21.77 -10.80
C PHE A 368 -15.87 -21.40 -9.32
N ASP A 369 -15.68 -22.41 -8.48
CA ASP A 369 -15.30 -22.26 -7.07
C ASP A 369 -13.79 -22.41 -6.90
N VAL A 370 -13.28 -22.10 -5.71
CA VAL A 370 -11.84 -22.12 -5.44
C VAL A 370 -11.53 -23.13 -4.35
N ALA A 371 -10.85 -24.20 -4.74
CA ALA A 371 -10.32 -25.22 -3.85
C ALA A 371 -9.02 -24.74 -3.16
N PRO A 372 -8.51 -25.50 -2.17
CA PRO A 372 -7.15 -25.31 -1.69
C PRO A 372 -6.15 -25.44 -2.86
N ALA A 373 -5.04 -24.71 -2.81
CA ALA A 373 -3.99 -24.85 -3.80
C ALA A 373 -3.53 -26.32 -3.88
N SER A 374 -3.16 -26.78 -5.07
CA SER A 374 -2.83 -28.19 -5.37
C SER A 374 -1.79 -28.78 -4.41
N GLY A 375 -0.80 -28.00 -3.98
CA GLY A 375 0.21 -28.46 -3.00
C GLY A 375 -0.34 -28.74 -1.58
N ALA A 376 -1.58 -28.35 -1.29
CA ALA A 376 -2.29 -28.63 -0.04
C ALA A 376 -3.38 -29.71 -0.20
N VAL A 377 -3.57 -30.23 -1.41
CA VAL A 377 -4.54 -31.28 -1.73
C VAL A 377 -3.80 -32.62 -1.81
N PRO A 378 -4.17 -33.63 -1.00
CA PRO A 378 -3.55 -34.95 -1.06
C PRO A 378 -3.63 -35.56 -2.46
N GLY A 379 -2.49 -36.02 -3.01
CA GLY A 379 -2.39 -36.64 -4.33
C GLY A 379 -2.06 -35.65 -5.46
N TYR A 380 -2.17 -34.34 -5.23
CA TYR A 380 -1.91 -33.29 -6.22
C TYR A 380 -0.48 -32.73 -6.17
N GLU A 381 0.45 -33.38 -5.47
CA GLU A 381 1.82 -32.89 -5.31
C GLU A 381 2.57 -32.75 -6.65
N SER A 382 2.33 -33.68 -7.58
CA SER A 382 2.87 -33.64 -8.94
C SER A 382 2.30 -32.49 -9.75
N VAL A 383 0.99 -32.24 -9.64
CA VAL A 383 0.30 -31.11 -10.28
C VAL A 383 0.87 -29.78 -9.76
N ALA A 384 1.06 -29.67 -8.44
CA ALA A 384 1.61 -28.47 -7.81
C ALA A 384 3.00 -28.11 -8.34
N LYS A 385 3.87 -29.11 -8.53
CA LYS A 385 5.21 -28.91 -9.10
C LYS A 385 5.16 -28.46 -10.55
N LEU A 386 4.29 -29.06 -11.37
CA LEU A 386 4.14 -28.69 -12.78
C LEU A 386 3.56 -27.28 -12.95
N LEU A 387 2.54 -26.92 -12.17
CA LEU A 387 1.97 -25.56 -12.20
C LEU A 387 2.98 -24.52 -11.69
N ALA A 388 3.76 -24.83 -10.65
CA ALA A 388 4.85 -23.96 -10.21
C ALA A 388 5.90 -23.76 -11.31
N LEU A 389 6.31 -24.84 -11.99
CA LEU A 389 7.22 -24.76 -13.14
C LEU A 389 6.61 -23.95 -14.29
N SER A 390 5.32 -24.12 -14.59
CA SER A 390 4.63 -23.29 -15.58
C SER A 390 4.75 -21.81 -15.24
N GLY A 391 4.57 -21.45 -13.96
CA GLY A 391 4.69 -20.06 -13.51
C GLY A 391 6.10 -19.47 -13.68
N GLU A 392 7.14 -20.32 -13.64
CA GLU A 392 8.53 -19.91 -13.93
C GLU A 392 8.81 -19.74 -15.42
N LEU A 393 8.15 -20.54 -16.26
CA LEU A 393 8.38 -20.59 -17.72
C LEU A 393 7.52 -19.60 -18.51
N THR A 394 6.33 -19.30 -17.99
CA THR A 394 5.33 -18.45 -18.66
C THR A 394 5.73 -16.98 -18.54
N THR A 395 5.70 -16.25 -19.65
CA THR A 395 6.05 -14.82 -19.71
C THR A 395 4.86 -13.89 -19.95
N GLY A 396 3.69 -14.44 -20.27
CA GLY A 396 2.43 -13.72 -20.47
C GLY A 396 1.20 -14.64 -20.42
N LEU A 397 -0.01 -14.06 -20.44
CA LEU A 397 -1.25 -14.82 -20.22
C LEU A 397 -1.48 -15.95 -21.25
N ASP A 398 -1.11 -15.69 -22.50
CA ASP A 398 -1.27 -16.61 -23.63
C ASP A 398 -0.04 -17.52 -23.87
N GLU A 399 1.05 -17.30 -23.14
CA GLU A 399 2.37 -17.90 -23.43
C GLU A 399 2.62 -19.14 -22.56
N VAL A 400 1.83 -20.18 -22.76
CA VAL A 400 1.96 -21.46 -22.03
C VAL A 400 3.05 -22.35 -22.63
N PRO A 401 3.86 -23.08 -21.83
CA PRO A 401 4.83 -24.03 -22.36
C PRO A 401 4.16 -25.17 -23.14
N ASN A 402 4.68 -25.45 -24.34
CA ASN A 402 4.25 -26.61 -25.13
C ASN A 402 4.42 -27.90 -24.34
N GLY A 403 3.44 -28.81 -24.43
CA GLY A 403 3.44 -30.07 -23.70
C GLY A 403 3.07 -29.98 -22.20
N MET A 404 2.90 -28.77 -21.63
CA MET A 404 2.51 -28.64 -20.21
C MET A 404 1.13 -29.26 -19.93
N GLN A 405 0.15 -29.02 -20.82
CA GLN A 405 -1.19 -29.63 -20.69
C GLN A 405 -1.11 -31.17 -20.70
N THR A 406 -0.29 -31.73 -21.59
CA THR A 406 -0.04 -33.17 -21.69
C THR A 406 0.62 -33.73 -20.43
N ALA A 407 1.63 -33.02 -19.90
CA ALA A 407 2.30 -33.42 -18.66
C ALA A 407 1.34 -33.41 -17.46
N ILE A 408 0.42 -32.44 -17.41
CA ILE A 408 -0.61 -32.37 -16.38
C ILE A 408 -1.56 -33.57 -16.50
N TRP A 409 -2.14 -33.82 -17.69
CA TRP A 409 -3.02 -34.98 -17.91
C TRP A 409 -2.37 -36.33 -17.66
N ASN A 410 -1.05 -36.45 -17.89
CA ASN A 410 -0.33 -37.67 -17.54
C ASN A 410 -0.33 -37.94 -16.03
N VAL A 411 -0.24 -36.89 -15.20
CA VAL A 411 -0.20 -37.07 -13.74
C VAL A 411 -1.57 -36.99 -13.06
N THR A 412 -2.57 -36.41 -13.72
CA THR A 412 -3.93 -36.33 -13.21
C THR A 412 -4.78 -37.53 -13.62
N ASP A 413 -4.59 -38.07 -14.83
CA ASP A 413 -5.47 -39.12 -15.38
C ASP A 413 -4.68 -40.34 -15.88
N GLY A 414 -3.35 -40.31 -15.84
CA GLY A 414 -2.53 -41.35 -16.48
C GLY A 414 -2.63 -41.30 -18.01
N ALA A 415 -3.01 -40.15 -18.59
CA ALA A 415 -3.13 -40.02 -20.03
C ALA A 415 -1.76 -40.26 -20.71
N PRO A 416 -1.68 -41.02 -21.82
CA PRO A 416 -0.43 -41.22 -22.54
C PRO A 416 0.16 -39.89 -23.01
N LEU A 417 1.47 -39.72 -22.94
CA LEU A 417 2.13 -38.49 -23.39
C LEU A 417 1.94 -38.20 -24.90
N ALA A 418 1.68 -39.24 -25.70
CA ALA A 418 1.36 -39.09 -27.13
C ALA A 418 0.04 -38.34 -27.39
N THR A 419 -0.86 -38.24 -26.40
CA THR A 419 -2.22 -37.69 -26.54
C THR A 419 -2.24 -36.24 -27.02
N GLY A 420 -1.25 -35.43 -26.62
CA GLY A 420 -1.16 -34.02 -27.01
C GLY A 420 -0.24 -33.73 -28.20
N GLY A 421 0.44 -34.73 -28.77
CA GLY A 421 1.42 -34.52 -29.85
C GLY A 421 2.72 -33.79 -29.45
N TYR A 422 2.96 -33.64 -28.14
CA TYR A 422 4.14 -32.96 -27.54
C TYR A 422 4.84 -33.88 -26.52
N GLU A 423 5.03 -35.15 -26.88
CA GLU A 423 5.53 -36.17 -25.95
C GLU A 423 6.92 -35.81 -25.40
N ASP A 424 7.85 -35.42 -26.26
CA ASP A 424 9.23 -35.10 -25.87
C ASP A 424 9.29 -33.87 -24.95
N GLU A 425 8.51 -32.82 -25.27
CA GLU A 425 8.40 -31.62 -24.44
C GLU A 425 7.75 -31.93 -23.09
N ALA A 426 6.66 -32.71 -23.07
CA ALA A 426 5.99 -33.10 -21.83
C ALA A 426 6.92 -33.92 -20.92
N ARG A 427 7.67 -34.87 -21.49
CA ARG A 427 8.68 -35.67 -20.77
C ARG A 427 9.79 -34.78 -20.19
N ALA A 428 10.24 -33.78 -20.96
CA ALA A 428 11.24 -32.81 -20.49
C ALA A 428 10.70 -31.92 -19.34
N LEU A 429 9.44 -31.51 -19.41
CA LEU A 429 8.78 -30.73 -18.36
C LEU A 429 8.60 -31.54 -17.07
N LEU A 430 8.14 -32.79 -17.16
CA LEU A 430 8.04 -33.72 -16.02
C LEU A 430 9.40 -33.89 -15.33
N ALA A 431 10.45 -34.19 -16.12
CA ALA A 431 11.80 -34.34 -15.61
C ALA A 431 12.31 -33.05 -14.93
N ARG A 432 12.08 -31.88 -15.54
CA ARG A 432 12.47 -30.58 -14.97
C ARG A 432 11.73 -30.26 -13.68
N ALA A 433 10.46 -30.63 -13.57
CA ALA A 433 9.66 -30.48 -12.36
C ALA A 433 10.02 -31.50 -11.26
N GLY A 434 10.84 -32.51 -11.56
CA GLY A 434 11.14 -33.61 -10.65
C GLY A 434 9.90 -34.48 -10.37
N VAL A 435 9.14 -34.74 -11.44
CA VAL A 435 7.93 -35.56 -11.45
C VAL A 435 8.17 -36.77 -12.37
N ALA A 436 7.83 -37.97 -11.91
CA ALA A 436 7.92 -39.17 -12.73
C ALA A 436 6.75 -39.23 -13.73
N GLU A 437 7.01 -39.76 -14.92
CA GLU A 437 5.96 -40.20 -15.85
C GLU A 437 5.06 -41.23 -15.14
N ASP A 438 3.75 -41.07 -15.29
CA ASP A 438 2.74 -41.84 -14.54
C ASP A 438 2.95 -41.80 -13.02
N GLY A 439 3.44 -40.67 -12.50
CA GLY A 439 3.76 -40.48 -11.09
C GLY A 439 2.58 -40.72 -10.12
N ASN A 440 1.36 -40.73 -10.65
CA ASN A 440 0.13 -41.19 -9.99
C ASN A 440 -0.56 -42.27 -10.86
N PRO A 441 -0.17 -43.55 -10.75
CA PRO A 441 -0.80 -44.61 -11.51
C PRO A 441 -2.26 -44.77 -11.05
N GLY A 442 -3.22 -44.43 -11.93
CA GLY A 442 -4.66 -44.41 -11.62
C GLY A 442 -5.25 -43.02 -11.42
N GLY A 443 -4.45 -41.96 -11.60
CA GLY A 443 -4.89 -40.57 -11.56
C GLY A 443 -4.95 -39.97 -10.15
N VAL A 444 -5.34 -38.69 -10.10
CA VAL A 444 -5.61 -37.97 -8.85
C VAL A 444 -7.09 -38.13 -8.45
N PRO A 445 -7.42 -38.05 -7.15
CA PRO A 445 -8.82 -38.08 -6.72
C PRO A 445 -9.61 -36.89 -7.28
N ASP A 446 -10.82 -37.12 -7.77
CA ASP A 446 -11.76 -36.04 -8.10
C ASP A 446 -12.00 -35.13 -6.89
N LEU A 447 -12.08 -33.82 -7.15
CA LEU A 447 -12.41 -32.83 -6.15
C LEU A 447 -13.92 -32.60 -6.12
N ALA A 448 -14.54 -32.85 -4.97
CA ALA A 448 -15.96 -32.57 -4.78
C ALA A 448 -16.21 -31.06 -4.64
N ASP A 449 -17.30 -30.56 -5.24
CA ASP A 449 -17.81 -29.21 -5.00
C ASP A 449 -19.26 -29.27 -4.51
N ALA A 450 -19.47 -29.11 -3.20
CA ALA A 450 -20.81 -29.06 -2.61
C ALA A 450 -21.64 -27.83 -3.06
N ASN A 451 -21.07 -26.90 -3.81
CA ASN A 451 -21.69 -25.66 -4.30
C ASN A 451 -21.81 -25.60 -5.83
N GLY A 452 -21.69 -26.74 -6.53
CA GLY A 452 -21.79 -26.84 -7.99
C GLY A 452 -23.08 -26.29 -8.61
N SER A 453 -24.18 -26.17 -7.87
CA SER A 453 -25.44 -25.60 -8.39
C SER A 453 -25.59 -24.07 -8.22
N SER A 454 -24.63 -23.40 -7.59
CA SER A 454 -24.73 -21.98 -7.25
C SER A 454 -24.06 -21.07 -8.28
N PRO A 455 -24.64 -19.92 -8.66
CA PRO A 455 -23.98 -18.99 -9.58
C PRO A 455 -22.81 -18.21 -8.95
N THR A 456 -22.61 -18.30 -7.63
CA THR A 456 -21.59 -17.53 -6.92
C THR A 456 -20.32 -18.34 -6.70
N THR A 457 -19.18 -17.75 -7.00
CA THR A 457 -17.86 -18.27 -6.60
C THR A 457 -17.72 -18.26 -5.07
N VAL A 458 -17.41 -19.40 -4.48
CA VAL A 458 -17.07 -19.57 -3.05
C VAL A 458 -15.75 -20.31 -2.89
N ALA A 459 -15.24 -20.32 -1.67
CA ALA A 459 -14.10 -21.16 -1.31
C ALA A 459 -14.58 -22.51 -0.81
N VAL A 460 -13.91 -23.57 -1.25
CA VAL A 460 -14.20 -24.96 -0.89
C VAL A 460 -13.00 -25.53 -0.13
N GLY A 461 -13.28 -26.40 0.85
CA GLY A 461 -12.28 -27.13 1.62
C GLY A 461 -11.71 -28.33 0.87
N VAL A 462 -10.69 -28.98 1.44
CA VAL A 462 -10.14 -30.24 0.88
C VAL A 462 -11.16 -31.38 0.83
N ASP A 463 -12.22 -31.30 1.64
CA ASP A 463 -13.31 -32.26 1.73
C ASP A 463 -14.49 -31.93 0.81
N GLY A 464 -14.36 -30.90 -0.03
CA GLY A 464 -15.41 -30.43 -0.92
C GLY A 464 -16.51 -29.60 -0.23
N ALA A 465 -16.38 -29.32 1.07
CA ALA A 465 -17.35 -28.51 1.79
C ALA A 465 -17.12 -27.01 1.59
N VAL A 466 -18.19 -26.24 1.47
CA VAL A 466 -18.12 -24.77 1.39
C VAL A 466 -17.55 -24.20 2.69
N LEU A 467 -16.49 -23.41 2.58
CA LEU A 467 -15.91 -22.73 3.72
C LEU A 467 -16.84 -21.60 4.21
N PRO A 468 -16.91 -21.36 5.53
CA PRO A 468 -17.75 -20.31 6.07
C PRO A 468 -17.33 -18.95 5.52
N GLN A 469 -18.31 -18.14 5.11
CA GLN A 469 -18.06 -16.83 4.53
C GLN A 469 -17.28 -15.94 5.50
N ALA A 470 -16.25 -15.25 4.98
CA ALA A 470 -15.47 -14.33 5.80
C ALA A 470 -16.33 -13.13 6.24
N GLU A 471 -16.12 -12.69 7.49
CA GLU A 471 -16.81 -11.51 8.02
C GLU A 471 -16.50 -10.28 7.16
N SER A 472 -17.55 -9.61 6.65
CA SER A 472 -17.41 -8.40 5.85
C SER A 472 -18.52 -7.39 6.15
N GLU A 473 -18.30 -6.13 5.79
CA GLU A 473 -19.30 -5.07 5.87
C GLU A 473 -19.30 -4.22 4.59
N PRO A 474 -20.47 -3.70 4.15
CA PRO A 474 -20.53 -2.88 2.94
C PRO A 474 -19.75 -1.56 3.11
N ILE A 475 -19.09 -1.13 2.04
CA ILE A 475 -18.45 0.20 1.99
C ILE A 475 -19.54 1.23 1.70
N THR A 476 -19.93 2.00 2.72
CA THR A 476 -21.04 2.97 2.61
C THR A 476 -20.67 4.26 1.87
N ALA A 477 -19.37 4.53 1.67
CA ALA A 477 -18.90 5.68 0.91
C ALA A 477 -17.50 5.42 0.36
N ALA A 478 -17.25 5.85 -0.88
CA ALA A 478 -15.90 5.86 -1.42
C ALA A 478 -15.01 6.79 -0.55
N PRO A 479 -13.79 6.35 -0.20
CA PRO A 479 -12.89 7.14 0.61
C PRO A 479 -12.46 8.39 -0.15
N SER A 480 -12.29 9.50 0.58
CA SER A 480 -11.81 10.74 0.00
C SER A 480 -10.28 10.73 0.03
N PRO A 481 -9.59 10.75 -1.12
CA PRO A 481 -8.13 10.87 -1.16
C PRO A 481 -7.67 12.27 -0.71
N ILE A 482 -8.59 13.20 -0.50
CA ILE A 482 -8.32 14.53 0.01
C ILE A 482 -8.66 14.58 1.50
N ARG A 483 -7.68 14.96 2.32
CA ARG A 483 -7.85 15.22 3.75
C ARG A 483 -7.16 16.54 4.13
N VAL A 484 -7.95 17.51 4.57
CA VAL A 484 -7.39 18.75 5.12
C VAL A 484 -6.85 18.48 6.53
N THR A 485 -5.54 18.49 6.67
CA THR A 485 -4.85 18.21 7.94
C THR A 485 -4.82 19.45 8.82
N ARG A 486 -4.75 20.65 8.24
CA ARG A 486 -4.65 21.91 9.00
C ARG A 486 -5.20 23.11 8.24
N THR A 487 -5.67 24.10 9.00
CA THR A 487 -5.80 25.48 8.53
C THR A 487 -5.24 26.48 9.54
N VAL A 488 -4.50 27.47 9.05
CA VAL A 488 -3.95 28.57 9.86
C VAL A 488 -4.34 29.89 9.25
N LEU A 489 -4.58 30.88 10.11
CA LEU A 489 -4.85 32.24 9.66
C LEU A 489 -3.74 33.19 10.10
N TYR A 490 -3.22 33.97 9.16
CA TYR A 490 -2.21 34.99 9.38
C TYR A 490 -2.72 36.39 9.00
N PRO A 491 -2.63 37.39 9.89
CA PRO A 491 -2.32 37.26 11.30
C PRO A 491 -3.48 36.61 12.06
N SER A 492 -3.18 35.89 13.15
CA SER A 492 -4.20 35.34 14.05
C SER A 492 -4.84 36.39 14.96
N ARG A 493 -4.34 37.64 14.92
CA ARG A 493 -4.87 38.80 15.65
C ARG A 493 -4.99 39.99 14.71
N VAL A 494 -6.16 40.63 14.70
CA VAL A 494 -6.41 41.87 13.93
C VAL A 494 -7.04 42.95 14.81
N ARG A 495 -6.87 44.21 14.42
CA ARG A 495 -7.45 45.35 15.15
C ARG A 495 -8.93 45.50 14.83
N ALA A 496 -9.75 45.72 15.85
CA ALA A 496 -11.17 46.00 15.73
C ALA A 496 -11.42 47.26 14.90
N ARG A 497 -12.58 47.30 14.23
CA ARG A 497 -13.11 48.42 13.43
C ARG A 497 -12.25 48.84 12.21
N ARG A 498 -11.08 48.23 12.01
CA ARG A 498 -10.27 48.38 10.80
C ARG A 498 -10.60 47.30 9.77
N ARG A 499 -10.35 47.59 8.48
CA ARG A 499 -10.44 46.57 7.43
C ARG A 499 -9.34 45.53 7.68
N ALA A 500 -9.75 44.31 8.01
CA ALA A 500 -8.87 43.18 8.21
C ALA A 500 -8.68 42.42 6.90
N ARG A 501 -7.42 42.08 6.63
CA ARG A 501 -7.00 41.10 5.63
C ARG A 501 -6.29 39.98 6.38
N ALA A 502 -6.44 38.78 5.87
CA ALA A 502 -5.74 37.63 6.40
C ALA A 502 -5.36 36.68 5.28
N GLN A 503 -4.34 35.88 5.50
CA GLN A 503 -3.97 34.76 4.65
C GLN A 503 -4.37 33.48 5.36
N LEU A 504 -5.18 32.65 4.69
CA LEU A 504 -5.52 31.31 5.14
C LEU A 504 -4.53 30.34 4.52
N LEU A 505 -3.70 29.74 5.35
CA LEU A 505 -2.90 28.58 4.99
C LEU A 505 -3.77 27.33 5.17
N VAL A 506 -3.89 26.51 4.14
CA VAL A 506 -4.52 25.19 4.15
C VAL A 506 -3.41 24.17 3.94
N VAL A 507 -3.35 23.15 4.79
CA VAL A 507 -2.47 21.99 4.58
C VAL A 507 -3.38 20.80 4.34
N ALA A 508 -3.18 20.10 3.23
CA ALA A 508 -3.99 18.94 2.88
C ALA A 508 -3.13 17.79 2.34
N ALA A 509 -3.50 16.58 2.73
CA ALA A 509 -3.18 15.35 1.99
C ALA A 509 -4.09 15.31 0.75
N GLY A 510 -3.50 15.12 -0.43
CA GLY A 510 -4.21 15.15 -1.71
C GLY A 510 -4.55 16.55 -2.23
N GLY A 511 -4.90 16.63 -3.51
CA GLY A 511 -5.13 17.88 -4.24
C GLY A 511 -6.42 18.60 -3.90
N VAL A 512 -6.36 19.67 -3.10
CA VAL A 512 -7.52 20.55 -2.86
C VAL A 512 -7.66 21.51 -4.04
N ARG A 513 -8.74 21.41 -4.83
CA ARG A 513 -9.02 22.36 -5.93
C ARG A 513 -9.82 23.57 -5.48
N SER A 514 -10.75 23.39 -4.54
CA SER A 514 -11.56 24.49 -4.03
C SER A 514 -12.10 24.24 -2.62
N MET A 515 -12.31 25.32 -1.85
CA MET A 515 -13.01 25.26 -0.56
C MET A 515 -14.00 26.41 -0.41
N LYS A 516 -15.18 26.11 0.13
CA LYS A 516 -16.14 27.12 0.58
C LYS A 516 -15.70 27.67 1.92
N LEU A 517 -15.55 29.00 2.02
CA LEU A 517 -15.09 29.66 3.23
C LEU A 517 -16.21 30.46 3.88
N GLY A 518 -16.36 30.34 5.18
CA GLY A 518 -17.28 31.13 6.00
C GLY A 518 -16.58 31.77 7.17
N LEU A 519 -16.89 33.04 7.46
CA LEU A 519 -16.47 33.70 8.68
C LEU A 519 -17.52 33.45 9.76
N GLU A 520 -17.10 32.94 10.91
CA GLU A 520 -17.95 32.69 12.07
C GLU A 520 -17.45 33.50 13.27
N ARG A 521 -18.37 33.96 14.13
CA ARG A 521 -18.07 34.67 15.38
C ARG A 521 -18.62 33.90 16.56
N LYS A 522 -17.83 33.83 17.63
CA LYS A 522 -18.27 33.24 18.90
C LYS A 522 -19.30 34.16 19.57
N ARG A 523 -20.50 33.65 19.86
CA ARG A 523 -21.55 34.31 20.65
C ARG A 523 -21.97 33.37 21.78
N GLY A 524 -21.56 33.69 23.01
CA GLY A 524 -21.67 32.77 24.14
C GLY A 524 -20.87 31.49 23.91
N ARG A 525 -21.51 30.32 24.07
CA ARG A 525 -20.91 29.01 23.80
C ARG A 525 -20.97 28.57 22.33
N ARG A 526 -21.75 29.26 21.48
CA ARG A 526 -21.98 28.86 20.08
C ARG A 526 -21.19 29.72 19.10
N TRP A 527 -20.83 29.14 17.97
CA TRP A 527 -20.28 29.86 16.82
C TRP A 527 -21.42 30.16 15.85
N LYS A 528 -21.58 31.42 15.47
CA LYS A 528 -22.59 31.84 14.49
C LYS A 528 -21.92 32.33 13.21
N ALA A 529 -22.48 31.95 12.07
CA ALA A 529 -22.07 32.49 10.78
C ALA A 529 -22.24 34.02 10.77
N VAL A 530 -21.22 34.71 10.30
CA VAL A 530 -21.20 36.17 10.12
C VAL A 530 -21.41 36.49 8.65
N ARG A 531 -20.63 35.85 7.77
CA ARG A 531 -20.74 36.01 6.32
C ARG A 531 -20.04 34.88 5.57
N SER A 532 -20.46 34.65 4.34
CA SER A 532 -19.69 33.87 3.37
C SER A 532 -18.47 34.66 2.91
N LEU A 533 -17.36 33.97 2.70
CA LEU A 533 -16.14 34.50 2.07
C LEU A 533 -15.96 33.95 0.65
N GLY A 534 -16.99 33.26 0.13
CA GLY A 534 -17.01 32.65 -1.19
C GLY A 534 -16.24 31.33 -1.26
N THR A 535 -16.15 30.80 -2.47
CA THR A 535 -15.29 29.66 -2.80
C THR A 535 -13.90 30.17 -3.15
N LYS A 536 -12.87 29.62 -2.52
CA LYS A 536 -11.48 29.85 -2.91
C LYS A 536 -10.98 28.69 -3.74
N ARG A 537 -10.36 29.01 -4.87
CA ARG A 537 -9.62 28.07 -5.70
C ARG A 537 -8.19 27.96 -5.17
N PHE A 538 -7.69 26.76 -5.34
CA PHE A 538 -6.41 26.25 -4.91
C PHE A 538 -5.80 25.60 -6.16
N ASP A 539 -4.48 25.48 -6.23
CA ASP A 539 -3.79 24.98 -7.42
C ASP A 539 -4.04 23.48 -7.68
N GLY A 540 -4.69 22.78 -6.74
CA GLY A 540 -4.96 21.36 -6.84
C GLY A 540 -3.77 20.48 -6.47
N ALA A 541 -2.64 21.06 -6.06
CA ALA A 541 -1.51 20.31 -5.52
C ALA A 541 -1.79 19.87 -4.08
N ALA A 542 -1.16 18.80 -3.64
CA ALA A 542 -1.18 18.45 -2.24
C ALA A 542 -0.15 19.26 -1.44
N GLY A 543 -0.28 19.31 -0.11
CA GLY A 543 0.61 20.06 0.76
C GLY A 543 0.04 21.39 1.22
N SER A 544 0.93 22.37 1.44
CA SER A 544 0.59 23.70 1.97
C SER A 544 0.20 24.68 0.87
N GLN A 545 -0.99 25.25 0.96
CA GLN A 545 -1.49 26.26 0.03
C GLN A 545 -2.05 27.47 0.76
N ALA A 546 -1.85 28.67 0.20
CA ALA A 546 -2.27 29.92 0.82
C ALA A 546 -3.35 30.64 0.00
N ALA A 547 -4.39 31.11 0.68
CA ALA A 547 -5.45 31.92 0.09
C ALA A 547 -5.56 33.28 0.80
N ASN A 548 -5.48 34.37 0.04
CA ASN A 548 -5.72 35.70 0.58
C ASN A 548 -7.22 35.95 0.81
N LEU A 549 -7.55 36.37 2.03
CA LEU A 549 -8.89 36.63 2.52
C LEU A 549 -9.08 38.11 2.84
N SER A 550 -10.13 38.70 2.26
CA SER A 550 -10.66 39.98 2.73
C SER A 550 -11.68 39.70 3.82
N LEU A 551 -11.41 40.12 5.06
CA LEU A 551 -12.28 39.92 6.22
C LEU A 551 -13.16 41.13 6.52
N GLY A 552 -12.91 42.27 5.87
CA GLY A 552 -13.70 43.49 6.05
C GLY A 552 -13.50 44.10 7.44
N ARG A 553 -14.42 44.96 7.87
CA ARG A 553 -14.37 45.55 9.21
C ARG A 553 -14.99 44.59 10.23
N LEU A 554 -14.24 44.24 11.27
CA LEU A 554 -14.69 43.32 12.32
C LEU A 554 -14.81 44.04 13.66
N SER A 555 -15.87 43.76 14.42
CA SER A 555 -15.98 44.21 15.80
C SER A 555 -15.12 43.34 16.72
N ARG A 556 -14.72 43.85 17.89
CA ARG A 556 -13.99 43.09 18.91
C ARG A 556 -14.66 41.75 19.22
N GLY A 557 -13.86 40.70 19.38
CA GLY A 557 -14.32 39.35 19.74
C GLY A 557 -13.52 38.23 19.07
N HIS A 558 -13.97 36.99 19.29
CA HIS A 558 -13.37 35.78 18.73
C HIS A 558 -14.08 35.36 17.46
N TYR A 559 -13.30 35.16 16.40
CA TYR A 559 -13.74 34.72 15.10
C TYR A 559 -13.03 33.43 14.70
N ARG A 560 -13.58 32.75 13.71
CA ARG A 560 -12.89 31.67 13.02
C ARG A 560 -13.32 31.63 11.55
N ILE A 561 -12.42 31.17 10.70
CA ILE A 561 -12.74 30.79 9.34
C ILE A 561 -13.13 29.31 9.37
N ALA A 562 -14.35 28.99 8.97
CA ALA A 562 -14.76 27.63 8.67
C ALA A 562 -14.49 27.37 7.18
N ALA A 563 -13.54 26.48 6.89
CA ALA A 563 -13.22 26.07 5.54
C ALA A 563 -13.84 24.69 5.29
N ARG A 564 -14.74 24.62 4.32
CA ARG A 564 -15.51 23.43 3.97
C ARG A 564 -15.06 22.94 2.60
N LEU A 565 -14.48 21.74 2.58
CA LEU A 565 -14.19 21.00 1.37
C LEU A 565 -15.41 20.14 1.05
N THR A 566 -15.92 20.23 -0.17
CA THR A 566 -16.86 19.24 -0.71
C THR A 566 -16.04 18.25 -1.52
N THR A 567 -16.02 16.99 -1.12
CA THR A 567 -15.30 15.92 -1.83
C THR A 567 -16.09 15.47 -3.06
N ALA A 568 -15.46 14.70 -3.94
CA ALA A 568 -16.12 14.10 -5.11
C ALA A 568 -17.35 13.25 -4.71
N THR A 569 -17.33 12.69 -3.50
CA THR A 569 -18.41 11.88 -2.92
C THR A 569 -19.51 12.69 -2.23
N GLY A 570 -19.47 14.03 -2.31
CA GLY A 570 -20.42 14.92 -1.64
C GLY A 570 -20.20 15.07 -0.12
N ALA A 571 -19.29 14.31 0.48
CA ALA A 571 -18.92 14.46 1.88
C ALA A 571 -18.28 15.84 2.12
N THR A 572 -18.60 16.46 3.26
CA THR A 572 -18.10 17.79 3.60
C THR A 572 -17.08 17.72 4.73
N ALA A 573 -15.79 17.84 4.43
CA ALA A 573 -14.76 18.00 5.46
C ALA A 573 -14.70 19.47 5.90
N THR A 574 -14.85 19.75 7.20
CA THR A 574 -14.78 21.12 7.74
C THR A 574 -13.56 21.27 8.64
N THR A 575 -12.68 22.19 8.29
CA THR A 575 -11.58 22.64 9.14
C THR A 575 -11.76 24.10 9.56
N ARG A 576 -11.06 24.52 10.61
CA ARG A 576 -11.28 25.82 11.25
C ARG A 576 -9.98 26.50 11.64
N ALA A 577 -9.86 27.78 11.32
CA ALA A 577 -8.73 28.62 11.73
C ALA A 577 -9.22 29.79 12.59
N ALA A 578 -8.70 29.92 13.82
CA ALA A 578 -9.12 30.94 14.77
C ALA A 578 -8.53 32.33 14.46
N LEU A 579 -9.27 33.37 14.80
CA LEU A 579 -8.90 34.78 14.67
C LEU A 579 -9.41 35.59 15.87
N ASP A 580 -8.52 36.30 16.54
CA ASP A 580 -8.88 37.24 17.60
C ASP A 580 -8.93 38.67 17.06
N VAL A 581 -10.04 39.37 17.30
CA VAL A 581 -10.20 40.78 16.97
C VAL A 581 -10.16 41.59 18.24
N ARG A 582 -9.13 42.43 18.39
CA ARG A 582 -8.88 43.24 19.60
C ARG A 582 -9.17 44.71 19.40
#